data_AF-A0A3A6JMJ1-F1
#
_entry.id   AF-A0A3A6JMJ1-F1
#
_cell.length_a   1.000
_cell.length_b   1.000
_cell.length_c   1.000
_cell.angle_alpha   90.00
_cell.angle_beta   90.00
_cell.angle_gamma   90.00
#
_symmetry.space_group_name_H-M   'P 1'
#
loop_
_entity.id
_entity.type
_entity.pdbx_description
1 polymer ?
#
loop_
_entity_poly.entity_id
_entity_poly.type
_entity_poly.pdbx_seq_one_letter_code
_entity_poly.pdbx_strand_id
1 'polypeptide(L)' 'MGDLIRYPVMKTVKDAAAIYGLPPTYIRTLCRTGKIRYVVAGHRWLVNMNSLAQYFERGDPIPAEQGEAVGGIRRVARR' A
#
# COMPACT_ATOMS: atom_id res chain seq x y z
N MET A 1 36.47 0.92 -4.33
CA MET A 1 35.58 -0.06 -3.69
C MET A 1 34.22 0.09 -4.38
N GLY A 2 33.79 -0.87 -5.18
CA GLY A 2 32.53 -0.73 -5.92
C GLY A 2 31.33 -0.73 -4.97
N ASP A 3 30.45 0.26 -5.09
CA ASP A 3 29.21 0.31 -4.34
C ASP A 3 28.36 -0.94 -4.62
N LEU A 4 28.10 -1.73 -3.57
CA LEU A 4 27.27 -2.92 -3.65
C LEU A 4 25.80 -2.48 -3.74
N ILE A 5 25.26 -2.44 -4.94
CA ILE A 5 23.85 -2.11 -5.17
C ILE A 5 22.97 -3.22 -4.57
N ARG A 6 22.23 -2.89 -3.50
CA ARG A 6 21.24 -3.79 -2.92
C ARG A 6 19.90 -3.66 -3.65
N TYR A 7 19.55 -4.70 -4.41
CA TYR A 7 18.27 -4.75 -5.11
C TYR A 7 17.08 -4.93 -4.14
N PRO A 8 15.92 -4.32 -4.44
CA PRO A 8 14.72 -4.51 -3.63
C PRO A 8 14.16 -5.93 -3.80
N VAL A 9 13.68 -6.52 -2.70
CA VAL A 9 13.00 -7.81 -2.73
C VAL A 9 11.56 -7.60 -3.20
N MET A 10 11.28 -8.08 -4.41
CA MET A 10 9.96 -8.03 -5.02
C MET A 10 9.29 -9.40 -4.95
N LYS A 11 8.03 -9.45 -4.51
CA LYS A 11 7.22 -10.68 -4.51
C LYS A 11 5.87 -10.45 -5.16
N THR A 12 5.25 -11.52 -5.63
CA THR A 12 3.88 -11.41 -6.15
C THR A 12 2.92 -11.08 -5.01
N VAL A 13 1.78 -10.47 -5.34
CA VAL A 13 0.71 -10.23 -4.35
C VAL A 13 0.31 -11.52 -3.62
N LYS A 14 0.27 -12.66 -4.33
CA LYS A 14 -0.12 -13.96 -3.74
C LYS A 14 0.92 -14.45 -2.73
N ASP A 15 2.20 -14.32 -3.05
CA ASP A 15 3.28 -14.75 -2.14
C ASP A 15 3.39 -13.82 -0.93
N ALA A 16 3.27 -12.50 -1.15
CA ALA A 16 3.24 -11.54 -0.05
C ALA A 16 2.05 -11.81 0.89
N ALA A 17 0.87 -12.09 0.33
CA ALA A 17 -0.32 -12.45 1.08
C ALA A 17 -0.12 -13.70 1.93
N ALA A 18 0.50 -14.75 1.37
CA ALA A 18 0.81 -15.97 2.09
C ALA A 18 1.79 -15.74 3.25
N ILE A 19 2.81 -14.89 3.05
CA ILE A 19 3.82 -14.58 4.09
C ILE A 19 3.21 -13.84 5.28
N TYR A 20 2.38 -12.83 5.02
CA TYR A 20 1.77 -12.02 6.07
C TYR A 20 0.45 -12.60 6.60
N GLY A 21 -0.04 -13.71 6.05
CA GLY A 21 -1.35 -14.29 6.43
C GLY A 21 -2.53 -13.38 6.09
N LEU A 22 -2.41 -12.57 5.03
CA LEU A 22 -3.41 -11.57 4.64
C LEU A 22 -4.13 -11.96 3.35
N PRO A 23 -5.36 -11.48 3.12
CA PRO A 23 -6.03 -11.72 1.86
C PRO A 23 -5.33 -10.94 0.72
N PRO A 24 -5.13 -11.56 -0.47
CA PRO A 24 -4.50 -10.89 -1.62
C PRO A 24 -5.21 -9.62 -2.08
N THR A 25 -6.51 -9.50 -1.80
CA THR A 25 -7.31 -8.31 -2.08
C THR A 25 -6.87 -7.13 -1.23
N TYR A 26 -6.54 -7.34 0.05
CA TYR A 26 -6.08 -6.30 0.95
C TYR A 26 -4.73 -5.73 0.52
N ILE A 27 -3.77 -6.59 0.14
CA ILE A 27 -2.48 -6.13 -0.41
C ILE A 27 -2.68 -5.29 -1.68
N ARG A 28 -3.61 -5.68 -2.58
CA ARG A 28 -3.96 -4.86 -3.75
C ARG A 28 -4.57 -3.52 -3.38
N THR A 29 -5.36 -3.46 -2.30
CA THR A 29 -5.90 -2.21 -1.79
C THR A 29 -4.77 -1.31 -1.30
N LEU A 30 -3.82 -1.83 -0.52
CA LEU A 30 -2.66 -1.08 -0.05
C LEU A 30 -1.84 -0.49 -1.21
N CYS A 31 -1.63 -1.28 -2.28
CA CYS A 31 -0.99 -0.80 -3.51
C CYS A 31 -1.80 0.34 -4.14
N ARG A 32 -3.11 0.16 -4.33
CA ARG A 32 -3.99 1.18 -4.95
C ARG A 32 -4.08 2.47 -4.15
N THR A 33 -4.09 2.38 -2.82
CA THR A 33 -4.10 3.55 -1.93
C THR A 33 -2.72 4.21 -1.81
N GLY A 34 -1.68 3.69 -2.47
CA GLY A 34 -0.33 4.25 -2.43
C GLY A 34 0.38 4.07 -1.08
N LYS A 35 -0.11 3.17 -0.21
CA LYS A 35 0.45 2.94 1.13
C LYS A 35 1.75 2.12 1.09
N ILE A 36 1.90 1.30 0.05
CA ILE A 36 3.08 0.45 -0.17
C ILE A 36 3.59 0.58 -1.60
N ARG A 37 4.91 0.44 -1.78
CA ARG A 37 5.53 0.44 -3.12
C ARG A 37 5.27 -0.86 -3.87
N TYR A 38 4.92 -0.73 -5.15
CA TYR A 38 4.68 -1.86 -6.05
C TYR A 38 5.07 -1.50 -7.49
N VAL A 39 5.21 -2.51 -8.33
CA VAL A 39 5.46 -2.39 -9.77
C VAL A 39 4.46 -3.27 -10.52
N VAL A 40 3.95 -2.76 -11.64
CA VAL A 40 3.11 -3.54 -12.56
C VAL A 40 4.01 -4.22 -13.59
N ALA A 41 4.03 -5.55 -13.58
CA ALA A 41 4.78 -6.39 -14.50
C ALA A 41 3.79 -7.16 -15.41
N GLY A 42 3.28 -6.47 -16.42
CA GLY A 42 2.21 -6.98 -17.29
C GLY A 42 0.91 -7.20 -16.50
N HIS A 43 0.39 -8.43 -16.52
CA HIS A 43 -0.82 -8.81 -15.76
C HIS A 43 -0.55 -9.05 -14.26
N ARG A 44 0.72 -9.05 -13.83
CA ARG A 44 1.11 -9.35 -12.45
C ARG A 44 1.54 -8.09 -11.73
N TRP A 45 1.22 -8.02 -10.44
CA TRP A 45 1.69 -6.95 -9.56
C TRP A 45 2.77 -7.53 -8.65
N LEU A 46 3.90 -6.83 -8.60
CA LEU A 46 5.01 -7.13 -7.72
C LEU A 46 5.05 -6.11 -6.60
N VAL A 47 5.08 -6.58 -5.37
CA VAL A 47 5.08 -5.78 -4.16
C VAL A 47 6.49 -5.74 -3.60
N ASN A 48 6.93 -4.56 -3.20
CA ASN A 48 8.18 -4.39 -2.48
C ASN A 48 8.00 -4.85 -1.03
N MET A 49 8.68 -5.93 -0.66
CA MET A 49 8.54 -6.54 0.66
C MET A 49 9.03 -5.64 1.79
N ASN A 50 10.05 -4.81 1.55
CA ASN A 50 10.57 -3.90 2.56
C ASN A 50 9.56 -2.80 2.88
N SER A 51 8.91 -2.24 1.84
CA SER A 51 7.85 -1.24 2.02
C SER A 51 6.64 -1.85 2.72
N LEU A 52 6.30 -3.10 2.43
CA LEU A 52 5.21 -3.81 3.07
C LEU A 52 5.50 -4.06 4.56
N ALA A 53 6.71 -4.52 4.89
CA ALA A 53 7.15 -4.70 6.27
C ALA A 53 7.12 -3.38 7.05
N GLN A 54 7.67 -2.32 6.46
CA GLN A 54 7.71 -0.99 7.06
C GLN A 54 6.31 -0.44 7.34
N TYR A 55 5.36 -0.68 6.44
CA TYR A 55 3.97 -0.27 6.63
C TYR A 55 3.33 -0.96 7.84
N PHE A 56 3.53 -2.26 8.01
CA PHE A 56 3.00 -2.98 9.17
C PHE A 56 3.70 -2.63 10.49
N GLU A 57 5.01 -2.38 10.44
CA GLU A 57 5.77 -1.94 11.62
C GLU A 57 5.32 -0.56 12.10
N ARG A 58 5.05 0.37 11.18
CA ARG A 58 4.56 1.72 11.50
C ARG A 58 3.07 1.73 11.85
N GLY A 59 2.30 0.78 11.31
CA GLY A 59 0.85 0.77 11.36
C GLY A 59 0.20 1.76 10.39
N ASP A 60 -1.12 1.74 10.34
CA ASP A 60 -1.89 2.71 9.57
C ASP A 60 -1.68 4.11 10.15
N PRO A 61 -1.27 5.11 9.36
CA PRO A 61 -1.30 6.49 9.82
C PRO A 61 -2.74 6.83 10.17
N ILE A 62 -2.99 7.26 11.41
CA ILE A 62 -4.27 7.83 11.82
C ILE A 62 -4.52 8.97 10.83
N PRO A 63 -5.62 8.94 10.04
CA PRO A 63 -5.90 10.04 9.13
C PRO A 63 -5.97 11.32 9.95
N ALA A 64 -5.04 12.25 9.71
CA ALA A 64 -5.19 13.62 10.15
C ALA A 64 -6.39 14.17 9.37
N GLU A 65 -7.57 14.02 9.98
CA GLU A 65 -8.86 14.48 9.51
C GLU A 65 -9.22 13.95 8.12
N GLN A 66 -10.21 13.06 8.05
CA GLN A 66 -10.94 12.83 6.81
C GLN A 66 -11.73 14.12 6.51
N GLY A 67 -11.02 15.13 5.99
CA GLY A 67 -11.59 16.35 5.45
C GLY A 67 -12.45 15.99 4.25
N GLU A 68 -13.74 15.83 4.53
CA GLU A 68 -14.84 16.34 3.70
C GLU A 68 -14.91 15.82 2.27
N ALA A 69 -15.32 14.56 2.11
CA ALA A 69 -16.40 14.14 1.19
C ALA A 69 -16.48 12.61 1.13
N VAL A 70 -17.34 12.01 1.95
CA VAL A 70 -17.85 10.66 1.67
C VAL A 70 -19.19 10.84 0.98
N GLY A 71 -19.26 10.50 -0.31
CA GLY A 71 -20.52 10.37 -1.05
C GLY A 71 -21.15 11.64 -1.62
N GLY A 72 -20.37 12.68 -1.96
CA GLY A 72 -20.86 13.82 -2.75
C GLY A 72 -21.83 14.77 -2.04
N ILE A 73 -22.12 14.56 -0.75
CA ILE A 73 -23.01 15.42 0.03
C ILE A 73 -22.18 16.52 0.69
N ARG A 74 -22.32 17.76 0.21
CA ARG A 74 -21.75 18.95 0.85
C ARG A 74 -22.73 19.48 1.90
N ARG A 75 -22.23 19.92 3.06
CA ARG A 75 -23.04 20.67 4.02
C ARG A 75 -23.44 22.01 3.40
N VAL A 76 -24.74 22.26 3.24
CA VAL A 76 -25.25 23.59 2.88
C VAL A 76 -24.99 24.52 4.06
N ALA A 77 -24.19 25.56 3.83
CA ALA A 77 -24.02 26.64 4.79
C ALA A 77 -25.39 27.29 5.04
N ARG A 78 -25.88 27.26 6.28
CA ARG A 78 -27.02 28.06 6.69
C ARG A 78 -26.51 29.45 7.06
N ARG A 79 -26.78 30.45 6.22
CA ARG A 79 -27.03 31.81 6.67
C ARG A 79 -27.89 32.57 5.67
#